data_AF-C0CH36-F1
#
_entry.id   AF-C0CH36-F1
#
_cell.length_a   1.000
_cell.length_b   1.000
_cell.length_c   1.000
_cell.angle_alpha   90.00
_cell.angle_beta   90.00
_cell.angle_gamma   90.00
#
_symmetry.space_group_name_H-M   'P 1'
#
loop_
_entity.id
_entity.type
_entity.pdbx_description
1 polymer ?
#
loop_
_entity_poly.entity_id
_entity_poly.type
_entity_poly.pdbx_seq_one_letter_code
_entity_poly.pdbx_strand_id
1 'polypeptide(L)'
;PIGGYTKIVKKLLEGVQVCLKTDFFKHREELVKQAEKVVFTGMIDQYYDYCFGELEYRSLRFEDEILEMENYQGNAVLNYTDYEIPYTRSIEHKHFEFGRQEKTVVTREYPDTWVRGKEPYYPVNDPKNNEIFAEYQKKALEEKNVLFGGRLGLYRYMDMDQVIEEALALAESETTYEN
;
A
#
# COMPACT_ATOMS: atom_id res chain seq x y z
N PRO A 1 -7.32 14.09 6.47
CA PRO A 1 -6.61 15.39 6.58
C PRO A 1 -7.34 16.42 5.73
N ILE A 2 -7.41 17.69 6.15
CA ILE A 2 -8.14 18.72 5.40
C ILE A 2 -7.49 18.89 4.00
N GLY A 3 -8.27 18.67 2.95
CA GLY A 3 -7.85 18.73 1.56
C GLY A 3 -7.18 17.47 1.02
N GLY A 4 -7.36 16.31 1.66
CA GLY A 4 -6.92 15.00 1.18
C GLY A 4 -5.44 14.65 1.42
N TYR A 5 -5.14 13.35 1.42
CA TYR A 5 -3.80 12.80 1.69
C TYR A 5 -2.76 13.19 0.64
N THR A 6 -3.16 13.37 -0.62
CA THR A 6 -2.24 13.78 -1.71
C THR A 6 -1.51 15.09 -1.39
N LYS A 7 -2.12 16.03 -0.66
CA LYS A 7 -1.45 17.28 -0.25
C LYS A 7 -0.30 17.03 0.71
N ILE A 8 -0.43 16.07 1.62
CA ILE A 8 0.63 15.70 2.55
C ILE A 8 1.79 15.06 1.78
N VAL A 9 1.49 14.07 0.94
CA VAL A 9 2.50 13.35 0.14
C VAL A 9 3.27 14.32 -0.78
N LYS A 10 2.57 15.28 -1.41
CA LYS A 10 3.23 16.31 -2.24
C LYS A 10 4.22 17.17 -1.48
N LYS A 11 3.93 17.52 -0.22
CA LYS A 11 4.85 18.28 0.64
C LYS A 11 6.04 17.43 1.08
N LEU A 12 5.82 16.17 1.41
CA LEU A 12 6.89 15.24 1.80
C LEU A 12 7.89 14.99 0.65
N LEU A 13 7.42 15.04 -0.60
CA LEU A 13 8.23 14.86 -1.80
C LEU A 13 8.72 16.17 -2.42
N GLU A 14 8.55 17.31 -1.74
CA GLU A 14 9.04 18.60 -2.24
C GLU A 14 10.58 18.61 -2.28
N GLY A 15 11.15 19.00 -3.42
CA GLY A 15 12.60 18.93 -3.66
C GLY A 15 13.13 17.54 -4.00
N VAL A 16 12.28 16.51 -4.05
CA VAL A 16 12.65 15.13 -4.45
C VAL A 16 12.29 14.89 -5.91
N GLN A 17 13.17 14.24 -6.68
CA GLN A 17 12.86 13.79 -8.03
C GLN A 17 11.84 12.64 -7.99
N VAL A 18 10.68 12.82 -8.64
CA VAL A 18 9.61 11.82 -8.68
C VAL A 18 9.36 11.34 -10.11
N CYS A 19 9.52 10.04 -10.33
CA CYS A 19 9.21 9.38 -11.60
C CYS A 19 7.92 8.55 -11.46
N LEU A 20 6.85 8.94 -12.17
CA LEU A 20 5.58 8.21 -12.20
C LEU A 20 5.53 7.23 -13.38
N LYS A 21 4.60 6.28 -13.35
CA LYS A 21 4.40 5.28 -14.42
C LYS A 21 5.68 4.51 -14.79
N THR A 22 6.57 4.33 -13.82
CA THR A 22 7.87 3.68 -13.99
C THR A 22 7.90 2.43 -13.12
N ASP A 23 7.99 1.27 -13.75
CA ASP A 23 8.11 -0.01 -13.06
C ASP A 23 9.60 -0.24 -12.73
N PHE A 24 9.92 -0.30 -11.43
CA PHE A 24 11.28 -0.52 -10.95
C PHE A 24 11.92 -1.77 -11.58
N PHE A 25 11.17 -2.86 -11.73
CA PHE A 25 11.71 -4.12 -12.23
C PHE A 25 12.12 -4.04 -13.70
N LYS A 26 11.41 -3.23 -14.51
CA LYS A 26 11.76 -3.01 -15.92
C LYS A 26 13.00 -2.15 -16.11
N HIS A 27 13.36 -1.34 -15.11
CA HIS A 27 14.46 -0.39 -15.15
C HIS A 27 15.50 -0.62 -14.04
N ARG A 28 15.50 -1.81 -13.43
CA ARG A 28 16.24 -2.09 -12.18
C ARG A 28 17.72 -1.77 -12.30
N GLU A 29 18.38 -2.25 -13.33
CA GLU A 29 19.82 -2.03 -13.52
C GLU A 29 20.19 -0.55 -13.65
N GLU A 30 19.36 0.24 -14.34
CA GLU A 30 19.57 1.66 -14.55
C GLU A 30 19.35 2.45 -13.27
N LEU A 31 18.25 2.17 -12.56
CA LEU A 31 17.87 2.89 -11.34
C LEU A 31 18.80 2.57 -10.17
N VAL A 32 19.19 1.30 -10.01
CA VAL A 32 20.12 0.89 -8.94
C VAL A 32 21.50 1.54 -9.13
N LYS A 33 21.97 1.73 -10.38
CA LYS A 33 23.25 2.42 -10.64
C LYS A 33 23.24 3.91 -10.29
N GLN A 34 22.07 4.51 -10.11
CA GLN A 34 21.94 5.94 -9.78
C GLN A 34 21.97 6.22 -8.27
N ALA A 35 21.98 5.19 -7.43
CA ALA A 35 21.90 5.33 -5.98
C ALA A 35 22.89 4.41 -5.26
N GLU A 36 23.42 4.87 -4.14
CA GLU A 36 24.28 4.05 -3.27
C GLU A 36 23.47 3.01 -2.48
N LYS A 37 22.23 3.38 -2.10
CA LYS A 37 21.27 2.52 -1.41
C LYS A 37 19.89 2.60 -2.07
N VAL A 38 19.12 1.53 -1.94
CA VAL A 38 17.73 1.41 -2.43
C VAL A 38 16.81 1.17 -1.25
N VAL A 39 15.83 2.06 -1.04
CA VAL A 39 14.70 1.78 -0.15
C VAL A 39 13.57 1.21 -1.00
N PHE A 40 13.27 -0.08 -0.82
CA PHE A 40 12.26 -0.80 -1.58
C PHE A 40 11.01 -1.04 -0.72
N THR A 41 9.88 -0.50 -1.17
CA THR A 41 8.59 -0.60 -0.46
C THR A 41 7.53 -1.43 -1.21
N GLY A 42 7.93 -2.10 -2.29
CA GLY A 42 7.12 -3.04 -3.04
C GLY A 42 7.14 -4.46 -2.45
N MET A 43 6.59 -5.43 -3.19
CA MET A 43 6.50 -6.82 -2.75
C MET A 43 7.89 -7.49 -2.67
N ILE A 44 8.27 -7.97 -1.48
CA ILE A 44 9.60 -8.58 -1.25
C ILE A 44 9.81 -9.88 -2.05
N ASP A 45 8.77 -10.69 -2.19
CA ASP A 45 8.81 -11.91 -2.98
C ASP A 45 9.01 -11.61 -4.47
N GLN A 46 8.32 -10.58 -4.99
CA GLN A 46 8.56 -10.09 -6.35
C GLN A 46 9.99 -9.57 -6.53
N TYR A 47 10.54 -8.90 -5.51
CA TYR A 47 11.91 -8.38 -5.57
C TYR A 47 12.96 -9.47 -5.83
N TYR A 48 12.71 -10.66 -5.32
CA TYR A 48 13.54 -11.85 -5.47
C TYR A 48 13.01 -12.84 -6.50
N ASP A 49 12.24 -12.37 -7.49
CA ASP A 49 11.70 -13.17 -8.59
C ASP A 49 10.92 -14.41 -8.11
N TYR A 50 10.26 -14.29 -6.96
CA TYR A 50 9.46 -15.34 -6.32
C TYR A 50 10.24 -16.63 -6.03
N CYS A 51 11.56 -16.53 -5.75
CA CYS A 51 12.45 -17.69 -5.63
C CYS A 51 12.08 -18.69 -4.52
N PHE A 52 11.33 -18.28 -3.50
CA PHE A 52 10.82 -19.15 -2.41
C PHE A 52 9.31 -19.39 -2.50
N GLY A 53 8.67 -18.97 -3.60
CA GLY A 53 7.22 -18.99 -3.77
C GLY A 53 6.59 -17.60 -3.62
N GLU A 54 5.29 -17.52 -3.94
CA GLU A 54 4.51 -16.29 -3.84
C GLU A 54 3.94 -16.13 -2.43
N LEU A 55 4.00 -14.91 -1.90
CA LEU A 55 3.27 -14.54 -0.69
C LEU A 55 1.81 -14.28 -1.05
N GLU A 56 0.90 -14.89 -0.31
CA GLU A 56 -0.53 -14.83 -0.59
C GLU A 56 -1.16 -13.56 -0.01
N TYR A 57 -2.09 -12.99 -0.78
CA TYR A 57 -2.85 -11.82 -0.36
C TYR A 57 -4.34 -12.05 -0.60
N ARG A 58 -5.15 -11.20 0.01
CA ARG A 58 -6.51 -10.89 -0.48
C ARG A 58 -6.44 -9.57 -1.23
N SER A 59 -7.20 -9.47 -2.31
CA SER A 59 -7.34 -8.25 -3.08
C SER A 59 -8.71 -7.62 -2.85
N LEU A 60 -8.89 -6.42 -3.39
CA LEU A 60 -10.14 -5.69 -3.38
C LEU A 60 -10.36 -5.10 -4.76
N ARG A 61 -11.63 -5.00 -5.13
CA ARG A 61 -12.06 -4.32 -6.34
C ARG A 61 -13.01 -3.20 -5.94
N PHE A 62 -12.78 -2.01 -6.49
CA PHE A 62 -13.57 -0.83 -6.20
C PHE A 62 -14.38 -0.44 -7.44
N GLU A 63 -15.66 -0.14 -7.23
CA GLU A 63 -16.53 0.45 -8.24
C GLU A 63 -17.00 1.82 -7.76
N ASP A 64 -16.64 2.85 -8.52
CA ASP A 64 -17.02 4.24 -8.23
C ASP A 64 -18.26 4.63 -9.03
N GLU A 65 -19.20 5.29 -8.36
CA GLU A 65 -20.41 5.81 -8.96
C GLU A 65 -20.63 7.26 -8.53
N ILE A 66 -20.94 8.13 -9.49
CA ILE A 66 -21.39 9.50 -9.21
C ILE A 66 -22.92 9.48 -9.22
N LEU A 67 -23.52 9.87 -8.09
CA LEU A 67 -24.96 9.94 -7.93
C LEU A 67 -25.42 11.40 -7.94
N GLU A 68 -26.50 11.65 -8.69
CA GLU A 68 -27.17 12.95 -8.83
C GLU A 68 -28.04 13.26 -7.61
N MET A 69 -27.44 13.18 -6.41
CA MET A 69 -28.06 13.52 -5.13
C MET A 69 -27.01 13.95 -4.11
N GLU A 70 -27.45 14.75 -3.13
CA GLU A 70 -26.54 15.34 -2.14
C GLU A 70 -26.00 14.29 -1.15
N ASN A 71 -26.82 13.32 -0.77
CA ASN A 71 -26.50 12.38 0.31
C ASN A 71 -27.10 11.00 0.01
N TYR A 72 -26.24 9.99 -0.12
CA TYR A 72 -26.63 8.61 -0.42
C TYR A 72 -26.92 7.79 0.83
N GLN A 73 -25.99 7.77 1.79
CA GLN A 73 -26.05 6.88 2.96
C GLN A 73 -25.90 7.59 4.32
N GLY A 74 -25.59 8.89 4.32
CA GLY A 74 -25.52 9.71 5.53
C GLY A 74 -24.33 9.42 6.44
N ASN A 75 -23.37 8.61 5.98
CA ASN A 75 -22.16 8.28 6.74
C ASN A 75 -21.00 7.96 5.79
N ALA A 76 -19.75 8.19 6.22
CA ALA A 76 -18.57 7.96 5.37
C ALA A 76 -18.40 6.50 4.97
N VAL A 77 -18.64 5.57 5.89
CA VAL A 77 -18.48 4.14 5.66
C VAL A 77 -19.69 3.39 6.23
N LEU A 78 -20.28 2.52 5.42
CA LEU A 78 -21.26 1.54 5.86
C LEU A 78 -20.78 0.14 5.51
N ASN A 79 -20.79 -0.76 6.48
CA ASN A 79 -20.43 -2.16 6.30
C ASN A 79 -21.69 -3.00 6.05
N TYR A 80 -21.62 -3.91 5.09
CA TYR A 80 -22.65 -4.89 4.80
C TYR A 80 -22.14 -6.26 5.24
N THR A 81 -22.81 -6.85 6.22
CA THR A 81 -22.42 -8.13 6.83
C THR A 81 -23.32 -9.29 6.38
N ASP A 82 -24.28 -9.01 5.51
CA ASP A 82 -25.17 -10.02 4.92
C ASP A 82 -24.45 -10.71 3.75
N TYR A 83 -24.54 -12.04 3.71
CA TYR A 83 -23.87 -12.88 2.72
C TYR A 83 -24.39 -12.64 1.30
N GLU A 84 -25.68 -12.32 1.17
CA GLU A 84 -26.33 -12.10 -0.13
C GLU A 84 -25.90 -10.78 -0.80
N ILE A 85 -25.24 -9.88 -0.07
CA ILE A 85 -24.75 -8.60 -0.60
C ILE A 85 -23.32 -8.78 -1.14
N PRO A 86 -23.06 -8.50 -2.43
CA PRO A 86 -21.79 -8.86 -3.06
C PRO A 86 -20.60 -7.98 -2.68
N TYR A 87 -20.84 -6.81 -2.07
CA TYR A 87 -19.81 -5.88 -1.60
C TYR A 87 -19.79 -5.81 -0.08
N THR A 88 -18.62 -5.66 0.50
CA THR A 88 -18.42 -5.61 1.97
C THR A 88 -18.69 -4.23 2.52
N ARG A 89 -18.44 -3.18 1.73
CA ARG A 89 -18.55 -1.78 2.16
C ARG A 89 -19.05 -0.87 1.05
N SER A 90 -19.73 0.19 1.48
CA SER A 90 -19.95 1.39 0.67
C SER A 90 -19.31 2.60 1.34
N ILE A 91 -18.61 3.40 0.55
CA ILE A 91 -17.85 4.56 1.00
C ILE A 91 -18.42 5.81 0.32
N GLU A 92 -19.02 6.70 1.09
CA GLU A 92 -19.49 8.00 0.61
C GLU A 92 -18.48 9.08 1.02
N HIS A 93 -17.57 9.39 0.09
CA HIS A 93 -16.31 10.10 0.38
C HIS A 93 -16.47 11.48 1.00
N LYS A 94 -17.52 12.21 0.61
CA LYS A 94 -17.71 13.60 1.05
C LYS A 94 -17.87 13.73 2.57
N HIS A 95 -18.33 12.69 3.25
CA HIS A 95 -18.51 12.71 4.70
C HIS A 95 -17.18 12.70 5.47
N PHE A 96 -16.04 12.33 4.85
CA PHE A 96 -14.73 12.45 5.49
C PHE A 96 -14.29 13.91 5.74
N GLU A 97 -14.81 14.85 4.95
CA GLU A 97 -14.51 16.29 5.08
C GLU A 97 -15.79 17.14 5.15
N PHE A 98 -16.91 16.55 5.55
CA PHE A 98 -18.21 17.23 5.73
C PHE A 98 -18.66 18.03 4.48
N GLY A 99 -18.46 17.48 3.29
CA GLY A 99 -18.76 18.12 2.01
C GLY A 99 -20.26 18.40 1.81
N ARG A 100 -20.58 19.50 1.12
CA ARG A 100 -21.95 20.01 0.85
C ARG A 100 -22.29 20.13 -0.64
N GLN A 101 -21.58 19.37 -1.48
CA GLN A 101 -21.80 19.38 -2.93
C GLN A 101 -23.18 18.79 -3.28
N GLU A 102 -23.81 19.24 -4.36
CA GLU A 102 -25.15 18.73 -4.78
C GLU A 102 -25.14 17.27 -5.23
N LYS A 103 -23.97 16.75 -5.62
CA LYS A 103 -23.75 15.36 -6.03
C LYS A 103 -22.90 14.62 -5.01
N THR A 104 -22.90 13.30 -5.07
CA THR A 104 -22.08 12.45 -4.22
C THR A 104 -21.32 11.39 -5.01
N VAL A 105 -20.16 10.99 -4.50
CA VAL A 105 -19.35 9.90 -5.04
C VAL A 105 -19.41 8.76 -4.04
N VAL A 106 -19.88 7.60 -4.50
CA VAL A 106 -19.98 6.39 -3.71
C VAL A 106 -19.07 5.34 -4.32
N THR A 107 -18.23 4.73 -3.50
CA THR A 107 -17.42 3.57 -3.88
C THR A 107 -17.97 2.33 -3.21
N ARG A 108 -18.22 1.28 -4.00
CA ARG A 108 -18.51 -0.07 -3.48
C ARG A 108 -17.25 -0.91 -3.49
N GLU A 109 -16.94 -1.52 -2.35
CA GLU A 109 -15.77 -2.39 -2.16
C GLU A 109 -16.19 -3.85 -2.24
N TYR A 110 -15.60 -4.58 -3.19
CA TYR A 110 -15.84 -6.00 -3.40
C TYR A 110 -14.62 -6.80 -2.95
N PRO A 111 -14.81 -7.90 -2.19
CA PRO A 111 -13.73 -8.82 -1.92
C PRO A 111 -13.26 -9.45 -3.23
N ASP A 112 -11.95 -9.65 -3.38
CA ASP A 112 -11.39 -10.27 -4.56
C ASP A 112 -10.26 -11.24 -4.19
N THR A 113 -10.15 -12.32 -4.94
CA THR A 113 -9.03 -13.24 -4.82
C THR A 113 -7.82 -12.61 -5.50
N TRP A 114 -6.74 -12.46 -4.75
CA TRP A 114 -5.49 -12.00 -5.30
C TRP A 114 -4.88 -13.08 -6.20
N VAL A 115 -4.38 -12.63 -7.34
CA VAL A 115 -3.50 -13.38 -8.23
C VAL A 115 -2.42 -12.44 -8.71
N ARG A 116 -1.30 -12.97 -9.20
CA ARG A 116 -0.20 -12.16 -9.73
C ARG A 116 -0.72 -11.10 -10.71
N GLY A 117 -0.30 -9.85 -10.49
CA GLY A 117 -0.74 -8.69 -11.27
C GLY A 117 -1.95 -7.95 -10.71
N LYS A 118 -2.67 -8.50 -9.72
CA LYS A 118 -3.64 -7.75 -8.93
C LYS A 118 -2.97 -7.02 -7.77
N GLU A 119 -3.62 -5.96 -7.31
CA GLU A 119 -3.16 -5.18 -6.17
C GLU A 119 -3.22 -6.00 -4.87
N PRO A 120 -2.10 -6.18 -4.15
CA PRO A 120 -2.08 -6.86 -2.85
C PRO A 120 -2.63 -5.94 -1.76
N TYR A 121 -3.80 -6.23 -1.19
CA TYR A 121 -4.40 -5.41 -0.13
C TYR A 121 -4.11 -5.94 1.27
N TYR A 122 -4.53 -7.18 1.57
CA TYR A 122 -4.37 -7.78 2.90
C TYR A 122 -3.46 -9.01 2.83
N PRO A 123 -2.35 -9.05 3.59
CA PRO A 123 -1.51 -10.25 3.65
C PRO A 123 -2.28 -11.41 4.30
N VAL A 124 -2.01 -12.64 3.84
CA VAL A 124 -2.52 -13.86 4.45
C VAL A 124 -1.50 -14.38 5.47
N ASN A 125 -1.77 -14.13 6.75
CA ASN A 125 -0.85 -14.46 7.84
C ASN A 125 -1.11 -15.87 8.39
N ASP A 126 -0.87 -16.89 7.55
CA ASP A 126 -0.94 -18.30 7.95
C ASP A 126 0.47 -18.90 8.11
N PRO A 127 0.60 -20.12 8.68
CA PRO A 127 1.91 -20.74 8.89
C PRO A 127 2.74 -20.88 7.60
N LYS A 128 2.10 -21.21 6.48
CA LYS A 128 2.76 -21.38 5.17
C LYS A 128 3.41 -20.07 4.70
N ASN A 129 2.65 -18.98 4.70
CA ASN A 129 3.16 -17.68 4.26
C ASN A 129 4.20 -17.11 5.23
N ASN A 130 4.07 -17.38 6.54
CA ASN A 130 5.07 -16.99 7.52
C ASN A 130 6.41 -17.69 7.29
N GLU A 131 6.40 -18.98 6.92
CA GLU A 131 7.61 -19.74 6.56
C GLU A 131 8.26 -19.18 5.29
N ILE A 132 7.47 -18.92 4.23
CA ILE A 132 7.98 -18.32 2.98
C ILE A 132 8.57 -16.93 3.24
N PHE A 133 7.87 -16.09 4.00
CA PHE A 133 8.33 -14.74 4.32
C PHE A 133 9.63 -14.76 5.14
N ALA A 134 9.79 -15.73 6.05
CA ALA A 134 11.02 -15.88 6.82
C ALA A 134 12.24 -16.17 5.92
N GLU A 135 12.09 -16.93 4.83
CA GLU A 135 13.16 -17.16 3.85
C GLU A 135 13.52 -15.88 3.08
N TYR A 136 12.52 -15.10 2.67
CA TYR A 136 12.76 -13.78 2.06
C TYR A 136 13.42 -12.81 3.03
N GLN A 137 13.02 -12.79 4.29
CA GLN A 137 13.60 -11.93 5.31
C GLN A 137 15.07 -12.28 5.54
N LYS A 138 15.43 -13.57 5.62
CA LYS A 138 16.84 -14.00 5.70
C LYS A 138 17.65 -13.50 4.51
N LYS A 139 17.09 -13.62 3.30
CA LYS A 139 17.73 -13.15 2.08
C LYS A 139 17.90 -11.62 2.05
N ALA A 140 16.91 -10.89 2.54
CA ALA A 140 16.99 -9.44 2.68
C ALA A 140 18.09 -8.98 3.64
N LEU A 141 18.36 -9.74 4.71
CA LEU A 141 19.46 -9.45 5.64
C LEU A 141 20.86 -9.60 5.01
N GLU A 142 20.99 -10.32 3.90
CA GLU A 142 22.26 -10.47 3.16
C GLU A 142 22.53 -9.28 2.23
N GLU A 143 21.51 -8.46 1.91
CA GLU A 143 21.64 -7.28 1.06
C GLU A 143 22.23 -6.11 1.84
N LYS A 144 23.36 -5.58 1.37
CA LYS A 144 24.04 -4.47 2.05
C LYS A 144 23.47 -3.10 1.70
N ASN A 145 22.92 -2.97 0.50
CA ASN A 145 22.54 -1.69 -0.08
C ASN A 145 21.03 -1.60 -0.37
N VAL A 146 20.24 -2.55 0.12
CA VAL A 146 18.79 -2.60 -0.12
C VAL A 146 18.10 -2.69 1.22
N LEU A 147 17.21 -1.74 1.48
CA LEU A 147 16.40 -1.65 2.68
C LEU A 147 14.96 -1.93 2.30
N PHE A 148 14.34 -2.89 2.97
CA PHE A 148 12.92 -3.21 2.76
C PHE A 148 12.07 -2.49 3.79
N GLY A 149 10.97 -1.89 3.36
CA GLY A 149 10.09 -1.12 4.25
C GLY A 149 8.63 -1.15 3.82
N GLY A 150 7.77 -0.67 4.72
CA GLY A 150 6.33 -0.57 4.51
C GLY A 150 5.62 -1.92 4.40
N ARG A 151 4.31 -1.84 4.17
CA ARG A 151 3.40 -3.00 4.26
C ARG A 151 3.76 -4.18 3.33
N LEU A 152 4.30 -3.91 2.14
CA LEU A 152 4.62 -4.93 1.14
C LEU A 152 6.04 -5.48 1.29
N GLY A 153 7.02 -4.61 1.57
CA GLY A 153 8.40 -5.03 1.79
C GLY A 153 8.56 -5.87 3.05
N LEU A 154 7.67 -5.65 4.02
CA LEU A 154 7.68 -6.32 5.33
C LEU A 154 6.53 -7.30 5.53
N TYR A 155 5.73 -7.55 4.48
CA TYR A 155 4.61 -8.48 4.47
C TYR A 155 3.70 -8.36 5.71
N ARG A 156 3.25 -7.13 6.01
CA ARG A 156 2.49 -6.83 7.22
C ARG A 156 1.35 -5.87 6.92
N TYR A 157 0.20 -6.11 7.54
CA TYR A 157 -0.86 -5.11 7.57
C TYR A 157 -0.46 -4.01 8.57
N MET A 158 -0.38 -2.77 8.09
CA MET A 158 0.03 -1.62 8.88
C MET A 158 -1.00 -0.50 8.74
N ASP A 159 -1.38 0.08 9.87
CA ASP A 159 -2.07 1.36 9.88
C ASP A 159 -1.10 2.50 9.48
N MET A 160 -1.65 3.67 9.12
CA MET A 160 -0.84 4.77 8.58
C MET A 160 0.17 5.34 9.60
N ASP A 161 -0.18 5.36 10.88
CA ASP A 161 0.70 5.79 11.97
C ASP A 161 1.86 4.81 12.18
N GLN A 162 1.59 3.50 12.12
CA GLN A 162 2.61 2.46 12.26
C GLN A 162 3.67 2.54 11.16
N VAL A 163 3.26 2.74 9.90
CA VAL A 163 4.22 2.87 8.80
C VAL A 163 5.00 4.19 8.85
N ILE A 164 4.42 5.26 9.42
CA ILE A 164 5.15 6.51 9.66
C ILE A 164 6.22 6.31 10.74
N GLU A 165 5.86 5.66 11.85
CA GLU A 165 6.81 5.34 12.93
C GLU A 165 7.97 4.48 12.40
N GLU A 166 7.67 3.43 11.64
CA GLU A 166 8.68 2.53 11.07
C GLU A 166 9.59 3.24 10.05
N ALA A 167 9.03 4.12 9.22
CA ALA A 167 9.82 4.92 8.29
C ALA A 167 10.74 5.91 9.00
N LEU A 168 10.28 6.54 10.09
CA LEU A 168 11.09 7.46 10.89
C LEU A 168 12.21 6.70 11.62
N ALA A 169 11.92 5.54 12.20
CA ALA A 169 12.92 4.70 12.86
C ALA A 169 14.00 4.22 11.88
N LEU A 170 13.60 3.79 10.67
CA LEU A 170 14.55 3.41 9.62
C LEU A 170 15.41 4.61 9.18
N ALA A 171 14.81 5.79 9.00
CA ALA A 171 15.55 6.98 8.64
C ALA A 171 16.55 7.37 9.74
N GLU A 172 16.15 7.30 11.01
CA GLU A 172 17.03 7.57 12.15
C GLU A 172 18.20 6.57 12.19
N SER A 173 17.94 5.27 12.04
CA SER A 173 19.00 4.26 12.03
C SER A 173 19.97 4.41 10.86
N GLU A 174 19.51 4.91 9.71
CA GLU A 174 20.37 5.04 8.52
C GLU A 174 21.11 6.38 8.44
N THR A 175 20.60 7.43 9.09
CA THR A 175 21.19 8.78 9.04
C THR A 175 22.05 9.12 10.26
N THR A 176 21.87 8.44 11.39
CA THR A 176 22.60 8.76 12.64
C THR A 176 24.04 8.22 12.65
N TYR A 177 24.40 7.28 11.77
CA TYR A 177 25.78 6.75 11.69
C TYR A 177 26.74 7.59 10.82
N GLU A 178 26.28 8.70 10.23
CA GLU A 178 27.11 9.58 9.39
C GLU A 178 27.62 10.87 10.11
N ASN A 179 27.49 10.97 11.45
CA ASN A 179 28.09 12.05 12.24
C ASN A 179 29.12 11.56 13.26
#